data_AF-A0A953L4E1-F1
#
_entry.id   AF-A0A953L4E1-F1
#
_cell.length_a   1.000
_cell.length_b   1.000
_cell.length_c   1.000
_cell.angle_alpha   90.00
_cell.angle_beta   90.00
_cell.angle_gamma   90.00
#
_symmetry.space_group_name_H-M   'P 1'
#
loop_
_entity.id
_entity.type
_entity.pdbx_description
1 polymer ?
#
loop_
_entity_poly.entity_id
_entity_poly.type
_entity_poly.pdbx_seq_one_letter_code
_entity_poly.pdbx_strand_id
1 'polypeptide(L)'
;MDDEIFQKKKTANSAAMVHYDKDINEYHKGNKKRAIEHFKYAVKLDPDFVDALYNVAAISYETGKTKQACKYWKKLSEMNQKLGIELLEKYCKD
;
A
#
# COMPACT_ATOMS: atom_id res chain seq x y z
N MET A 1 28.30 0.27 -21.26
CA MET A 1 27.10 -0.23 -21.93
C MET A 1 26.84 -1.60 -21.35
N ASP A 2 26.19 -1.60 -20.18
CA ASP A 2 25.48 -2.75 -19.62
C ASP A 2 24.45 -2.10 -18.71
N ASP A 3 23.26 -1.93 -19.29
CA ASP A 3 22.09 -1.36 -18.66
C ASP A 3 21.65 -2.25 -17.50
N GLU A 4 22.18 -2.01 -16.30
CA GLU A 4 21.60 -2.53 -15.06
C GLU A 4 20.37 -1.69 -14.65
N ILE A 5 19.47 -1.48 -15.61
CA ILE A 5 18.09 -1.08 -15.39
C ILE A 5 17.30 -2.37 -15.11
N PHE A 6 17.70 -3.08 -14.05
CA PHE A 6 16.93 -4.19 -13.51
C PHE A 6 16.61 -3.85 -12.06
N GLN A 7 15.41 -3.29 -11.88
CA GLN A 7 14.62 -3.26 -10.66
C GLN A 7 15.35 -3.86 -9.45
N LYS A 8 16.07 -3.01 -8.69
CA LYS A 8 16.40 -3.36 -7.30
C LYS A 8 15.05 -3.58 -6.63
N LYS A 9 14.60 -4.84 -6.53
CA LYS A 9 13.60 -5.26 -5.56
C LYS A 9 14.20 -4.87 -4.21
N LYS A 10 13.88 -3.65 -3.78
CA LYS A 10 14.15 -3.16 -2.44
C LYS A 10 13.27 -4.05 -1.58
N THR A 11 13.85 -5.13 -1.09
CA THR A 11 13.17 -6.06 -0.20
C THR A 11 12.59 -5.23 0.93
N ALA A 12 11.29 -5.43 1.19
CA ALA A 12 10.60 -4.67 2.23
C ALA A 12 11.44 -4.71 3.51
N ASN A 13 11.60 -3.56 4.16
CA ASN A 13 12.28 -3.48 5.45
C ASN A 13 11.71 -4.58 6.37
N SER A 14 12.56 -5.41 6.99
CA SER A 14 12.11 -6.55 7.81
C SER A 14 11.12 -6.12 8.89
N ALA A 15 11.27 -4.92 9.45
CA ALA A 15 10.32 -4.34 10.38
C ALA A 15 8.96 -4.01 9.72
N ALA A 16 8.98 -3.48 8.49
CA ALA A 16 7.76 -3.24 7.71
C ALA A 16 7.03 -4.56 7.38
N MET A 17 7.78 -5.61 7.04
CA MET A 17 7.25 -6.95 6.77
C MET A 17 6.57 -7.56 8.01
N VAL A 18 7.17 -7.44 9.20
CA VAL A 18 6.54 -7.91 10.44
C VAL A 18 5.18 -7.23 10.69
N HIS A 19 5.07 -5.93 10.39
CA HIS A 19 3.81 -5.22 10.51
C HIS A 19 2.82 -5.62 9.41
N TYR A 20 3.28 -5.85 8.18
CA TYR A 20 2.46 -6.36 7.08
C TYR A 20 1.87 -7.74 7.40
N ASP A 21 2.65 -8.68 7.92
CA ASP A 21 2.15 -10.03 8.24
C ASP A 21 1.12 -10.00 9.38
N LYS A 22 1.34 -9.13 10.37
CA LYS A 22 0.37 -8.90 11.46
C LYS A 22 -0.93 -8.32 10.95
N ASP A 23 -0.87 -7.42 9.97
CA ASP A 23 -2.06 -6.90 9.31
C ASP A 23 -2.87 -8.04 8.71
N ILE A 24 -2.27 -8.83 7.81
CA ILE A 24 -2.98 -9.86 7.04
C ILE A 24 -3.72 -10.81 7.98
N ASN A 25 -3.08 -11.17 9.09
CA ASN A 25 -3.72 -11.96 10.14
C ASN A 25 -4.94 -11.27 10.78
N GLU A 26 -4.86 -9.98 11.11
CA GLU A 26 -6.01 -9.23 11.65
C GLU A 26 -7.11 -9.01 10.60
N TYR A 27 -6.76 -8.79 9.33
CA TYR A 27 -7.71 -8.69 8.23
C TYR A 27 -8.50 -9.99 8.08
N HIS A 28 -7.83 -11.15 8.10
CA HIS A 28 -8.48 -12.47 8.04
C HIS A 28 -9.39 -12.75 9.26
N LYS A 29 -9.10 -12.16 10.43
CA LYS A 29 -9.99 -12.21 11.60
C LYS A 29 -11.20 -11.28 11.49
N GLY A 30 -11.33 -10.51 10.40
CA GLY A 30 -12.36 -9.50 10.21
C GLY A 30 -12.07 -8.18 10.95
N ASN A 31 -10.91 -8.05 11.59
CA ASN A 31 -10.53 -6.88 12.37
C ASN A 31 -9.94 -5.77 11.49
N LYS A 32 -10.71 -5.27 10.51
CA LYS A 32 -10.24 -4.26 9.53
C LYS A 32 -9.67 -2.98 10.18
N LYS A 33 -10.17 -2.60 11.37
CA LYS A 33 -9.64 -1.47 12.14
C LYS A 33 -8.24 -1.69 12.70
N ARG A 34 -7.88 -2.94 13.05
CA ARG A 34 -6.52 -3.27 13.55
C ARG A 34 -5.56 -3.48 12.40
N ALA A 35 -6.03 -4.14 11.34
CA ALA A 35 -5.33 -4.26 10.08
C ALA A 35 -4.81 -2.89 9.63
N ILE A 36 -5.71 -1.94 9.31
CA ILE A 36 -5.29 -0.64 8.75
C ILE A 36 -4.18 0.08 9.55
N GLU A 37 -4.13 -0.06 10.88
CA GLU A 37 -3.05 0.50 11.69
C GLU A 37 -1.71 -0.21 11.44
N HIS A 38 -1.70 -1.54 11.34
CA HIS A 38 -0.52 -2.31 10.96
C HIS A 38 -0.02 -2.00 9.55
N PHE A 39 -0.88 -1.89 8.53
CA PHE A 39 -0.41 -1.43 7.22
C PHE A 39 0.12 0.00 7.25
N LYS A 40 -0.50 0.93 7.99
CA LYS A 40 0.05 2.30 8.12
C LYS A 40 1.44 2.29 8.73
N TYR A 41 1.69 1.45 9.74
CA TYR A 41 3.03 1.28 10.30
C TYR A 41 4.00 0.69 9.27
N ALA A 42 3.58 -0.31 8.50
CA ALA A 42 4.41 -0.87 7.43
C ALA A 42 4.79 0.20 6.39
N VAL A 43 3.84 1.02 5.96
CA VAL A 43 4.09 2.16 5.05
C VAL A 43 4.96 3.23 5.69
N LYS A 44 4.84 3.47 7.01
CA LYS A 44 5.72 4.42 7.71
C LYS A 44 7.18 3.93 7.76
N LEU A 45 7.38 2.63 7.93
CA LEU A 45 8.69 1.99 8.00
C LEU A 45 9.32 1.81 6.62
N ASP A 46 8.50 1.58 5.61
CA ASP A 46 8.89 1.50 4.21
C ASP A 46 7.85 2.21 3.32
N PRO A 47 8.07 3.51 3.02
CA PRO A 47 7.15 4.32 2.23
C PRO A 47 6.97 3.88 0.79
N ASP A 48 7.82 2.97 0.30
CA ASP A 48 7.78 2.43 -1.05
C ASP A 48 7.34 0.95 -1.06
N PHE A 49 6.81 0.44 0.08
CA PHE A 49 6.30 -0.93 0.16
C PHE A 49 4.95 -1.05 -0.57
N VAL A 50 5.03 -1.47 -1.83
CA VAL A 50 3.91 -1.57 -2.77
C VAL A 50 2.73 -2.35 -2.19
N ASP A 51 2.95 -3.52 -1.60
CA ASP A 51 1.85 -4.35 -1.07
C ASP A 51 1.15 -3.69 0.12
N ALA A 52 1.92 -3.08 1.03
CA ALA A 52 1.36 -2.35 2.17
C ALA A 52 0.58 -1.10 1.72
N LEU A 53 1.11 -0.35 0.74
CA LEU A 53 0.43 0.79 0.13
C LEU A 53 -0.88 0.39 -0.56
N TYR A 54 -0.89 -0.74 -1.27
CA TYR A 54 -2.10 -1.25 -1.92
C TYR A 54 -3.15 -1.65 -0.89
N ASN A 55 -2.78 -2.47 0.09
CA ASN A 55 -3.76 -3.00 1.02
C ASN A 55 -4.29 -1.92 1.99
N VAL A 56 -3.46 -0.96 2.43
CA VAL A 56 -3.96 0.17 3.24
C VAL A 56 -4.94 1.03 2.45
N ALA A 57 -4.72 1.19 1.15
CA ALA A 57 -5.62 1.93 0.28
C ALA A 57 -6.96 1.18 0.09
N ALA A 58 -6.90 -0.14 -0.15
CA ALA A 58 -8.08 -1.00 -0.28
C ALA A 58 -8.94 -0.94 0.99
N ILE A 59 -8.35 -1.16 2.18
CA ILE A 59 -9.09 -1.09 3.44
C ILE A 59 -9.61 0.33 3.70
N SER A 60 -8.83 1.37 3.37
CA SER A 60 -9.30 2.76 3.48
C SER A 60 -10.54 3.00 2.62
N TYR A 61 -10.55 2.50 1.39
CA TYR A 61 -11.69 2.60 0.48
C TYR A 61 -12.91 1.82 1.01
N GLU A 62 -12.72 0.56 1.41
CA GLU A 62 -13.79 -0.28 1.97
C GLU A 62 -14.42 0.31 3.25
N THR A 63 -13.65 1.08 4.02
CA THR A 63 -14.12 1.74 5.25
C THR A 63 -14.68 3.14 5.01
N GLY A 64 -14.92 3.52 3.76
CA GLY A 64 -15.51 4.82 3.37
C GLY A 64 -14.52 5.99 3.43
N LYS A 65 -13.23 5.74 3.66
CA LYS A 65 -12.17 6.75 3.71
C LYS A 65 -11.56 6.96 2.32
N THR A 66 -12.40 7.21 1.31
CA THR A 66 -11.98 7.33 -0.11
C THR A 66 -10.86 8.35 -0.30
N LYS A 67 -10.95 9.53 0.32
CA LYS A 67 -9.89 10.54 0.26
C LYS A 67 -8.52 10.03 0.74
N GLN A 68 -8.50 9.14 1.72
CA GLN A 68 -7.27 8.54 2.22
C GLN A 68 -6.76 7.46 1.26
N ALA A 69 -7.64 6.62 0.72
CA ALA A 69 -7.29 5.65 -0.32
C ALA A 69 -6.64 6.33 -1.53
N CYS A 70 -7.21 7.45 -1.99
CA CYS A 70 -6.66 8.24 -3.09
C CYS A 70 -5.22 8.71 -2.85
N LYS A 71 -4.85 9.07 -1.62
CA LYS A 71 -3.47 9.47 -1.30
C LYS A 71 -2.48 8.32 -1.50
N TYR A 72 -2.86 7.10 -1.09
CA TYR A 72 -2.02 5.92 -1.25
C TYR A 72 -1.95 5.45 -2.70
N TRP A 73 -3.05 5.48 -3.44
CA TRP A 73 -3.04 5.18 -4.88
C TRP A 73 -2.23 6.21 -5.68
N LYS A 74 -2.25 7.48 -5.27
CA LYS A 74 -1.38 8.52 -5.83
C LYS A 74 0.10 8.16 -5.66
N LYS A 75 0.50 7.77 -4.44
CA LYS A 75 1.87 7.34 -4.17
C LYS A 75 2.27 6.11 -5.02
N LEU A 76 1.37 5.13 -5.18
CA LEU A 76 1.60 3.99 -6.08
C LEU A 76 1.77 4.43 -7.54
N SER A 77 0.93 5.35 -8.02
CA SER A 77 1.03 5.93 -9.36
C SER A 77 2.35 6.67 -9.57
N GLU A 78 2.81 7.45 -8.60
CA GLU A 78 4.11 8.15 -8.63
C GLU A 78 5.28 7.16 -8.71
N MET A 79 5.09 5.93 -8.23
CA MET A 79 6.05 4.82 -8.33
C MET A 79 5.87 3.99 -9.60
N ASN A 80 5.14 4.51 -10.59
CA ASN A 80 4.81 3.84 -11.85
C ASN A 80 4.08 2.50 -11.67
N GLN A 81 3.39 2.30 -10.54
CA GLN A 81 2.54 1.12 -10.36
C GLN A 81 1.24 1.34 -11.12
N LYS A 82 1.03 0.54 -12.17
CA LYS A 82 -0.15 0.59 -13.04
C LYS A 82 -1.46 0.59 -12.23
N LEU A 83 -1.51 -0.22 -11.18
CA LEU A 83 -2.65 -0.33 -10.28
C LEU A 83 -2.99 1.00 -9.58
N GLY A 84 -1.99 1.79 -9.19
CA GLY A 84 -2.21 3.10 -8.59
C GLY A 84 -2.87 4.08 -9.57
N ILE A 85 -2.42 4.08 -10.82
CA ILE A 85 -2.99 4.90 -11.91
C ILE A 85 -4.46 4.51 -12.13
N GLU A 86 -4.71 3.21 -12.33
CA GLU A 86 -6.06 2.68 -12.61
C GLU A 86 -7.04 3.00 -11.46
N LEU A 87 -6.62 2.84 -10.20
CA LEU A 87 -7.48 3.07 -9.04
C LEU A 87 -7.76 4.56 -8.80
N LEU A 88 -6.77 5.44 -9.03
CA LEU A 88 -6.99 6.89 -9.02
C LEU A 88 -8.02 7.31 -10.07
N GLU A 89 -7.85 6.82 -11.29
CA GLU A 89 -8.73 7.20 -12.38
C GLU A 89 -10.17 6.75 -12.18
N LYS A 90 -10.35 5.62 -11.50
CA LYS A 90 -11.67 5.03 -11.25
C LYS A 90 -12.39 5.65 -10.06
N TYR A 91 -11.68 5.99 -8.99
CA TYR A 91 -12.30 6.29 -7.69
C TYR A 91 -12.00 7.67 -7.12
N CYS A 92 -11.08 8.43 -7.73
CA CYS A 92 -10.56 9.69 -7.19
C CYS A 92 -10.70 10.87 -8.14
N LYS A 93 -11.49 10.73 -9.21
CA LYS A 93 -11.87 11.85 -10.06
C LYS A 93 -12.99 12.63 -9.36
N ASP A 94 -12.80 13.94 -9.25
CA ASP A 94 -13.82 14.90 -8.80
C ASP A 94 -15.00 14.93 -9.79
#